data_AF-A0A1G2ESQ2-F1
#
_entry.id   AF-A0A1G2ESQ2-F1
#
_cell.length_a   1.000
_cell.length_b   1.000
_cell.length_c   1.000
_cell.angle_alpha   90.00
_cell.angle_beta   90.00
_cell.angle_gamma   90.00
#
_symmetry.space_group_name_H-M   'P 1'
#
loop_
_entity.id
_entity.type
_entity.pdbx_description
1 polymer ?
#
loop_
_entity_poly.entity_id
_entity_poly.type
_entity_poly.pdbx_seq_one_letter_code
_entity_poly.pdbx_strand_id
1 'polypeptide(L)'
;MNKDFWLVHIWKNGTCFDLWSVNHFLAGFLLGFSFIFLRLPFWPAFLASLIVMYAWEMYEKIESGTQEKICNKITDIVLGALGFLSSKIVFLGIGDRYSLIVFGVSAIVFAVLEIWGLAGYNERKKKGS
;
A
#
# COMPACT_ATOMS: atom_id res chain seq x y z
N MET A 1 -0.41 24.88 -11.14
CA MET A 1 0.50 23.78 -10.76
C MET A 1 0.65 22.84 -11.95
N ASN A 2 1.86 22.42 -12.31
CA ASN A 2 2.13 21.68 -13.56
C ASN A 2 1.63 20.21 -13.47
N LYS A 3 1.05 19.68 -14.57
CA LYS A 3 0.62 18.27 -14.67
C LYS A 3 1.76 17.28 -14.42
N ASP A 4 2.99 17.62 -14.82
CA ASP A 4 4.17 16.78 -14.59
C ASP A 4 4.45 16.56 -13.10
N PHE A 5 4.14 17.54 -12.24
CA PHE A 5 4.34 17.39 -10.80
C PHE A 5 3.48 16.25 -10.24
N TRP A 6 2.19 16.25 -10.59
CA TRP A 6 1.22 15.26 -10.12
C TRP A 6 1.38 13.89 -10.78
N LEU A 7 1.83 13.84 -12.03
CA LEU A 7 2.00 12.57 -12.73
C LEU A 7 3.33 11.92 -12.39
N VAL A 8 4.40 12.69 -12.15
CA VAL A 8 5.76 12.14 -12.05
C VAL A 8 6.40 12.40 -10.69
N HIS A 9 6.36 13.63 -10.18
CA HIS A 9 7.15 13.98 -8.99
C HIS A 9 6.56 13.51 -7.67
N ILE A 10 5.23 13.47 -7.55
CA ILE A 10 4.58 12.99 -6.31
C ILE A 10 4.86 11.52 -6.02
N TRP A 11 5.13 10.75 -7.07
CA TRP A 11 5.46 9.32 -7.03
C TRP A 11 6.96 9.05 -6.98
N LYS A 12 7.79 10.10 -6.89
CA LYS A 12 9.23 9.97 -6.83
C LYS A 12 9.65 9.69 -5.38
N ASN A 13 10.44 8.64 -5.22
CA ASN A 13 10.82 8.04 -3.95
C ASN A 13 11.18 9.10 -2.91
N GLY A 14 10.44 9.08 -1.81
CA GLY A 14 10.68 9.93 -0.65
C GLY A 14 11.95 9.51 0.07
N THR A 15 12.40 10.34 1.02
CA THR A 15 13.54 9.96 1.88
C THR A 15 13.16 8.92 2.92
N CYS A 16 11.94 9.00 3.45
CA CYS A 16 11.36 8.04 4.40
C CYS A 16 9.84 7.87 4.24
N PHE A 17 9.14 8.78 3.55
CA PHE A 17 7.69 8.70 3.32
C PHE A 17 7.38 9.31 1.97
N ASP A 18 6.51 8.65 1.20
CA ASP A 18 5.99 9.16 -0.06
C ASP A 18 4.55 8.68 -0.29
N LEU A 19 4.03 8.86 -1.51
CA LEU A 19 2.68 8.46 -1.83
C LEU A 19 2.51 6.93 -1.89
N TRP A 20 3.57 6.16 -2.13
CA TRP A 20 3.53 4.70 -2.09
C TRP A 20 3.30 4.20 -0.67
N SER A 21 3.80 4.91 0.34
CA SER A 21 3.51 4.63 1.75
C SER A 21 2.00 4.61 2.07
N VAL A 22 1.19 5.39 1.34
CA VAL A 22 -0.28 5.33 1.44
C VAL A 22 -0.83 4.05 0.80
N ASN A 23 -0.28 3.62 -0.33
CA ASN A 23 -0.65 2.36 -0.97
C ASN A 23 -0.33 1.17 -0.07
N HIS A 24 0.84 1.16 0.58
CA HIS A 24 1.22 0.10 1.52
C HIS A 24 0.28 0.02 2.72
N PHE A 25 -0.06 1.17 3.31
CA PHE A 25 -1.06 1.22 4.38
C PHE A 25 -2.40 0.64 3.91
N LEU A 26 -2.91 1.07 2.75
CA LEU A 26 -4.18 0.59 2.21
C LEU A 26 -4.13 -0.90 1.86
N ALA A 27 -3.01 -1.40 1.31
CA ALA A 27 -2.83 -2.80 1.00
C ALA A 27 -2.88 -3.66 2.28
N GLY A 28 -2.18 -3.24 3.35
CA GLY A 28 -2.26 -3.90 4.65
C GLY A 28 -3.67 -3.87 5.24
N PHE A 29 -4.36 -2.73 5.13
CA PHE A 29 -5.73 -2.56 5.58
C PHE A 29 -6.72 -3.49 4.85
N LEU A 30 -6.57 -3.64 3.53
CA LEU A 30 -7.38 -4.54 2.71
C LEU A 30 -7.06 -6.00 3.00
N LEU A 31 -5.80 -6.37 3.19
CA LEU A 31 -5.42 -7.72 3.62
C LEU A 31 -6.03 -8.07 4.97
N GLY A 32 -5.96 -7.16 5.93
CA GLY A 32 -6.56 -7.34 7.25
C GLY A 32 -8.07 -7.57 7.18
N PHE A 33 -8.81 -6.75 6.44
CA PHE A 33 -10.24 -6.99 6.20
C PHE A 33 -10.53 -8.31 5.49
N SER A 34 -9.75 -8.63 4.46
CA SER A 34 -9.90 -9.89 3.70
C SER A 34 -9.79 -11.10 4.64
N PHE A 35 -8.80 -11.09 5.54
CA PHE A 35 -8.62 -12.18 6.49
C PHE A 35 -9.67 -12.22 7.59
N ILE A 36 -10.19 -11.06 8.02
CA ILE A 36 -11.34 -10.98 8.93
C ILE A 36 -12.57 -11.64 8.29
N PHE A 37 -12.88 -11.31 7.03
CA PHE A 37 -14.02 -11.90 6.32
C PHE A 37 -13.84 -13.40 6.06
N LEU A 38 -12.61 -13.86 5.81
CA LEU A 38 -12.26 -15.27 5.71
C LEU A 38 -12.17 -15.99 7.06
N ARG A 39 -12.35 -15.27 8.18
CA ARG A 39 -12.28 -15.78 9.55
C ARG A 39 -10.95 -16.48 9.87
N LEU A 40 -9.85 -15.99 9.31
CA LEU A 40 -8.53 -16.55 9.58
C LEU A 40 -8.03 -16.14 10.98
N PRO A 41 -7.25 -17.00 11.65
CA PRO A 41 -6.62 -16.64 12.92
C PRO A 41 -5.69 -15.42 12.75
N PHE A 42 -5.72 -14.51 13.73
CA PHE A 42 -5.05 -13.21 13.64
C PHE A 42 -3.54 -13.31 13.39
N TRP A 43 -2.81 -14.13 14.16
CA TRP A 43 -1.34 -14.19 14.07
C TRP A 43 -0.84 -14.74 12.73
N PRO A 44 -1.35 -15.87 12.21
CA PRO A 44 -1.03 -16.34 10.86
C PRO A 44 -1.36 -15.31 9.77
N ALA A 45 -2.52 -14.66 9.87
CA ALA A 45 -2.95 -13.63 8.92
C ALA A 45 -2.02 -12.40 8.95
N PHE A 46 -1.63 -11.94 10.14
CA PHE A 46 -0.70 -10.82 10.30
C PHE A 46 0.69 -11.16 9.73
N LEU A 47 1.20 -12.35 10.04
CA LEU A 47 2.49 -12.80 9.50
C LEU A 47 2.43 -12.93 7.97
N ALA A 48 1.35 -13.47 7.42
CA ALA A 48 1.15 -13.55 5.96
C ALA A 48 1.13 -12.15 5.33
N SER A 49 0.46 -11.18 5.96
CA SER A 49 0.47 -9.78 5.49
C SER A 49 1.87 -9.18 5.48
N LEU A 50 2.67 -9.41 6.53
CA LEU A 50 4.05 -8.93 6.57
C LEU A 50 4.92 -9.57 5.47
N ILE A 51 4.74 -10.86 5.22
CA ILE A 51 5.43 -11.57 4.14
C ILE A 51 5.06 -10.97 2.78
N VAL A 52 3.78 -10.66 2.55
CA VAL A 52 3.33 -10.02 1.30
C VAL A 52 3.95 -8.63 1.13
N MET A 53 3.96 -7.79 2.18
CA MET A 53 4.59 -6.47 2.12
C MET A 53 6.10 -6.57 1.84
N TYR A 54 6.79 -7.47 2.54
CA TYR A 54 8.21 -7.69 2.31
C TYR A 54 8.50 -8.23 0.90
N ALA A 55 7.67 -9.14 0.39
CA ALA A 55 7.80 -9.66 -0.96
C ALA A 55 7.63 -8.55 -2.03
N TRP A 56 6.70 -7.62 -1.80
CA TRP A 56 6.52 -6.45 -2.68
C TRP A 56 7.78 -5.57 -2.72
N GLU A 57 8.32 -5.21 -1.55
CA GLU A 57 9.57 -4.43 -1.45
C GLU A 57 10.76 -5.09 -2.15
N MET A 58 10.82 -6.42 -2.10
CA MET A 58 11.85 -7.19 -2.80
C MET A 58 11.62 -7.22 -4.31
N TYR A 59 10.35 -7.34 -4.74
CA TYR A 59 9.98 -7.26 -6.14
C TYR A 59 10.35 -5.90 -6.74
N GLU A 60 10.01 -4.80 -6.09
CA GLU A 60 10.39 -3.45 -6.56
C GLU A 60 11.91 -3.30 -6.65
N LYS A 61 12.65 -3.78 -5.65
CA LYS A 61 14.12 -3.75 -5.71
C LYS A 61 14.67 -4.42 -6.97
N ILE A 62 14.03 -5.50 -7.43
CA ILE A 62 14.45 -6.27 -8.61
C ILE A 62 14.01 -5.57 -9.89
N GLU A 63 12.75 -5.13 -9.98
CA GLU A 63 12.13 -4.66 -11.23
C GLU A 63 12.49 -3.21 -11.58
N SER A 64 12.46 -2.30 -10.60
CA SER A 64 12.71 -0.88 -10.84
C SER A 64 14.18 -0.51 -10.70
N GLY A 65 15.02 -1.39 -10.15
CA GLY A 65 16.44 -1.11 -9.86
C GLY A 65 16.64 0.12 -8.98
N THR A 66 15.56 0.63 -8.38
CA THR A 66 15.53 1.85 -7.59
C THR A 66 16.28 1.59 -6.29
N GLN A 67 17.37 2.34 -6.09
CA GLN A 67 18.04 2.42 -4.79
C GLN A 67 17.19 3.25 -3.83
N GLU A 68 16.01 2.75 -3.49
CA GLU A 68 15.25 3.32 -2.40
C GLU A 68 16.05 3.25 -1.11
N LYS A 69 15.99 4.35 -0.35
CA LYS A 69 16.62 4.40 0.96
C LYS A 69 15.98 3.32 1.82
N ILE A 70 16.81 2.62 2.59
CA ILE A 70 16.36 1.60 3.55
C ILE A 70 15.24 2.14 4.46
N CYS A 71 15.26 3.45 4.76
CA CYS A 71 14.21 4.12 5.52
C CYS A 71 12.82 4.00 4.89
N ASN A 72 12.69 4.10 3.56
CA ASN A 72 11.41 4.02 2.85
C ASN A 72 10.83 2.62 3.00
N LYS A 73 11.61 1.60 2.63
CA LYS A 73 11.23 0.19 2.72
C LYS A 73 10.74 -0.23 4.11
N ILE A 74 11.46 0.21 5.15
CA ILE A 74 11.05 -0.06 6.53
C ILE A 74 9.74 0.65 6.83
N THR A 75 9.61 1.91 6.41
CA THR A 75 8.39 2.70 6.62
C THR A 75 7.20 2.07 5.91
N ASP A 76 7.35 1.58 4.69
CA ASP A 76 6.29 0.95 3.90
C ASP A 76 5.83 -0.38 4.52
N ILE A 77 6.76 -1.21 5.01
CA ILE A 77 6.41 -2.42 5.78
C ILE A 77 5.69 -2.07 7.09
N VAL A 78 6.19 -1.06 7.83
CA VAL A 78 5.58 -0.62 9.10
C VAL A 78 4.18 -0.07 8.85
N LEU A 79 3.98 0.73 7.82
CA LEU A 79 2.68 1.30 7.46
C LEU A 79 1.72 0.23 6.96
N GLY A 80 2.19 -0.75 6.20
CA GLY A 80 1.39 -1.92 5.85
C GLY A 80 0.93 -2.70 7.10
N ALA A 81 1.83 -2.90 8.07
CA ALA A 81 1.47 -3.53 9.34
C ALA A 81 0.44 -2.70 10.12
N LEU A 82 0.61 -1.37 10.18
CA LEU A 82 -0.35 -0.48 10.83
C LEU A 82 -1.71 -0.51 10.12
N GLY A 83 -1.74 -0.50 8.79
CA GLY A 83 -2.96 -0.65 8.00
C GLY A 83 -3.69 -1.94 8.35
N PHE A 84 -2.98 -3.06 8.42
CA PHE A 84 -3.55 -4.33 8.86
C PHE A 84 -4.19 -4.23 10.24
N LEU A 85 -3.48 -3.69 11.23
CA LEU A 85 -3.99 -3.54 12.59
C LEU A 85 -5.21 -2.62 12.65
N SER A 86 -5.18 -1.52 11.89
CA SER A 86 -6.30 -0.58 11.78
C SER A 86 -7.57 -1.24 11.24
N SER A 87 -7.46 -2.21 10.31
CA SER A 87 -8.65 -2.93 9.79
C SER A 87 -9.43 -3.62 10.92
N LYS A 88 -8.73 -4.22 11.89
CA LYS A 88 -9.35 -4.87 13.05
C LYS A 88 -10.01 -3.85 13.97
N ILE A 89 -9.34 -2.72 14.24
CA ILE A 89 -9.90 -1.65 15.07
C ILE A 89 -11.18 -1.10 14.43
N VAL A 90 -11.14 -0.83 13.13
CA VAL A 90 -12.30 -0.33 12.38
C VAL A 90 -13.42 -1.36 12.40
N PHE A 91 -13.14 -2.62 12.09
CA PHE A 91 -14.13 -3.71 12.11
C PHE A 91 -14.84 -3.80 13.47
N LEU A 92 -14.08 -3.77 14.58
CA LEU A 92 -14.65 -3.80 15.93
C LEU A 92 -15.46 -2.54 16.28
N GLY A 93 -15.08 -1.38 15.73
CA GLY A 93 -15.74 -0.10 16.02
C GLY A 93 -17.04 0.13 15.24
N ILE A 94 -17.12 -0.34 13.99
CA ILE A 94 -18.27 -0.08 13.10
C ILE A 94 -19.15 -1.32 12.87
N GLY A 95 -18.64 -2.51 13.21
CA GLY A 95 -19.33 -3.79 13.03
C GLY A 95 -19.44 -4.24 11.56
N ASP A 96 -20.01 -5.44 11.37
CA ASP A 96 -20.05 -6.14 10.08
C ASP A 96 -20.75 -5.33 8.98
N ARG A 97 -21.86 -4.66 9.32
CA ARG A 97 -22.73 -3.97 8.35
C ARG A 97 -21.98 -2.90 7.55
N TYR A 98 -21.12 -2.12 8.21
CA TYR A 98 -20.38 -1.03 7.56
C TYR A 98 -18.98 -1.45 7.11
N SER A 99 -18.46 -2.56 7.63
CA SER A 99 -17.13 -3.08 7.29
C SER A 99 -16.99 -3.42 5.80
N LEU A 100 -18.04 -3.97 5.17
CA LEU A 100 -18.01 -4.25 3.73
C LEU A 100 -17.95 -2.97 2.89
N ILE A 101 -18.65 -1.91 3.31
CA ILE A 101 -18.62 -0.61 2.62
C ILE A 101 -17.23 0.01 2.74
N VAL A 102 -16.65 0.01 3.94
CA VAL A 102 -15.29 0.53 4.15
C VAL A 102 -14.27 -0.25 3.34
N PHE A 103 -14.35 -1.59 3.34
CA PHE A 103 -13.50 -2.43 2.50
C PHE A 103 -13.63 -2.08 1.01
N GLY A 104 -14.86 -1.96 0.50
CA GLY A 104 -15.11 -1.63 -0.90
C GLY A 104 -14.58 -0.24 -1.29
N VAL A 105 -14.81 0.77 -0.46
CA VAL A 105 -14.30 2.13 -0.69
C VAL A 105 -12.77 2.15 -0.65
N SER A 106 -12.16 1.53 0.36
CA SER A 106 -10.70 1.43 0.45
C SER A 106 -10.10 0.68 -0.73
N ALA A 107 -10.76 -0.36 -1.25
CA ALA A 107 -10.31 -1.10 -2.43
C ALA A 107 -10.35 -0.24 -3.70
N ILE A 108 -11.40 0.57 -3.86
CA ILE A 108 -11.51 1.52 -4.98
C ILE A 108 -10.41 2.58 -4.88
N VAL A 109 -10.20 3.18 -3.70
CA VAL A 109 -9.16 4.18 -3.48
C VAL A 109 -7.78 3.60 -3.78
N PHE A 110 -7.50 2.40 -3.27
CA PHE A 110 -6.27 1.67 -3.54
C PHE A 110 -6.05 1.44 -5.04
N ALA A 111 -7.06 0.91 -5.75
CA ALA A 111 -6.97 0.68 -7.19
C ALA A 111 -6.72 1.97 -7.98
N VAL A 112 -7.37 3.08 -7.61
CA VAL A 112 -7.13 4.39 -8.23
C VAL A 112 -5.68 4.85 -8.03
N LEU A 113 -5.14 4.70 -6.82
CA LEU A 113 -3.76 5.05 -6.52
C LEU A 113 -2.77 4.17 -7.28
N GLU A 114 -3.00 2.85 -7.36
CA GLU A 114 -2.17 1.93 -8.14
C GLU A 114 -2.15 2.28 -9.64
N ILE A 115 -3.32 2.58 -10.22
CA ILE A 115 -3.41 3.01 -11.63
C ILE A 115 -2.66 4.34 -11.85
N TRP A 116 -2.76 5.28 -10.91
CA TRP A 116 -2.05 6.56 -10.99
C TRP A 116 -0.53 6.39 -10.82
N GLY A 117 -0.10 5.55 -9.88
CA GLY A 117 1.31 5.20 -9.67
C GLY A 117 1.91 4.53 -10.91
N LEU A 118 1.19 3.60 -11.52
CA LEU A 118 1.59 2.94 -12.76
C LEU A 118 1.67 3.93 -13.94
N ALA A 119 0.71 4.83 -14.08
CA ALA A 119 0.76 5.88 -15.09
C ALA A 119 1.99 6.78 -14.91
N GLY A 120 2.32 7.13 -13.66
CA GLY A 120 3.53 7.89 -13.33
C GLY A 120 4.82 7.14 -13.62
N TYR A 121 4.88 5.85 -13.29
CA TYR A 121 6.01 4.97 -13.58
C TYR A 121 6.27 4.87 -15.10
N ASN A 122 5.22 4.63 -15.89
CA ASN A 122 5.32 4.53 -17.34
C ASN A 122 5.80 5.83 -17.97
N GLU A 123 5.38 6.98 -17.44
CA GLU A 123 5.82 8.29 -17.93
C GLU A 123 7.29 8.57 -17.61
N ARG A 124 7.78 8.17 -16.42
CA ARG A 124 9.22 8.24 -16.07
C ARG A 124 10.07 7.38 -17.02
N LYS A 125 9.60 6.15 -17.27
CA LYS A 125 10.28 5.21 -18.18
C LYS A 125 10.38 5.74 -19.61
N LYS A 126 9.32 6.38 -20.12
CA LYS A 126 9.34 7.05 -21.44
C LYS A 126 10.30 8.23 -21.50
N LYS A 127 10.42 8.99 -20.41
CA LYS A 127 11.31 10.16 -20.30
C LYS A 127 12.78 9.79 -20.07
N GLY A 128 13.11 8.50 -19.95
CA GLY A 128 14.49 8.02 -19.72
C GLY A 128 15.05 8.43 -18.36
N SER A 129 14.17 8.68 -17.38
CA SER A 129 14.51 9.10 -16.01
C SER A 129 14.30 8.00 -15.00
#